data_AF-A0A091M0B4-F1
#
_entry.id   AF-A0A091M0B4-F1
#
_cell.length_a   1.000
_cell.length_b   1.000
_cell.length_c   1.000
_cell.angle_alpha   90.00
_cell.angle_beta   90.00
_cell.angle_gamma   90.00
#
_symmetry.space_group_name_H-M   'P 1'
#
loop_
_entity.id
_entity.type
_entity.pdbx_description
1 polymer ?
#
loop_
_entity_poly.entity_id
_entity_poly.type
_entity_poly.pdbx_seq_one_letter_code
_entity_poly.pdbx_strand_id
1 'polypeptide(L)' 'MEAEETMECIQEFPEHYKVILDRLNEQREQDQFTDITLIVDGMYVQA' A
#
# COMPACT_ATOMS: atom_id res chain seq x y z
N MET A 1 42.86 -9.35 -3.93
CA MET A 1 41.78 -8.88 -3.04
C MET A 1 40.52 -9.19 -3.79
N GLU A 2 39.90 -10.31 -3.44
CA GLU A 2 38.60 -10.71 -3.99
C GLU A 2 37.60 -9.64 -3.55
N ALA A 3 36.87 -9.05 -4.50
CA ALA A 3 35.80 -8.11 -4.18
C ALA A 3 34.73 -8.92 -3.43
N GLU A 4 34.54 -8.61 -2.15
CA GLU A 4 33.40 -9.14 -1.39
C GLU A 4 32.13 -8.69 -2.10
N GLU A 5 31.51 -9.59 -2.85
CA GLU A 5 30.15 -9.42 -3.37
C GLU A 5 29.25 -9.22 -2.15
N THR A 6 28.81 -7.98 -1.94
CA THR A 6 27.75 -7.68 -0.97
C THR A 6 26.51 -8.41 -1.44
N MET A 7 26.30 -9.63 -0.93
CA MET A 7 25.05 -10.35 -1.12
C MET A 7 23.95 -9.44 -0.56
N GLU A 8 23.18 -8.80 -1.43
CA GLU A 8 21.96 -8.11 -1.04
C GLU A 8 21.02 -9.18 -0.48
N CYS A 9 21.05 -9.36 0.84
CA CYS A 9 20.05 -10.15 1.54
C CYS A 9 18.70 -9.48 1.29
N ILE A 10 17.89 -10.05 0.40
CA ILE A 10 16.52 -9.60 0.17
C ILE A 10 15.76 -9.84 1.47
N GLN A 11 15.49 -8.76 2.18
CA GLN A 11 14.70 -8.82 3.41
C GLN A 11 13.22 -8.84 3.04
N GLU A 12 12.61 -10.01 3.16
CA GLU A 12 11.18 -10.19 2.93
C GLU A 12 10.38 -9.89 4.22
N PHE A 13 9.21 -9.29 4.05
CA PHE A 13 8.26 -9.04 5.13
C PHE A 13 6.90 -9.64 4.74
N PRO A 14 6.69 -10.94 5.03
CA PRO A 14 5.55 -11.70 4.50
C PRO A 14 4.18 -11.11 4.82
N GLU A 15 4.05 -10.38 5.93
CA GLU A 15 2.78 -9.80 6.39
C GLU A 15 2.63 -8.30 6.07
N HIS A 16 3.67 -7.67 5.51
CA HIS A 16 3.67 -6.23 5.29
C HIS A 16 2.57 -5.79 4.31
N TYR A 17 2.25 -6.62 3.31
CA TYR A 17 1.17 -6.31 2.37
C TYR A 17 -0.19 -6.15 3.07
N LYS A 18 -0.50 -6.95 4.09
CA LYS A 18 -1.77 -6.84 4.83
C LYS A 18 -1.84 -5.53 5.59
N VAL A 19 -0.76 -5.18 6.30
CA VAL A 19 -0.67 -3.93 7.05
C VAL A 19 -0.83 -2.71 6.12
N ILE A 20 -0.24 -2.76 4.93
CA ILE A 20 -0.42 -1.69 3.94
C ILE A 20 -1.85 -1.62 3.42
N LEU A 21 -2.48 -2.76 3.12
CA LEU A 21 -3.88 -2.80 2.68
C LEU A 21 -4.84 -2.27 3.76
N ASP A 22 -4.63 -2.63 5.02
CA ASP A 22 -5.44 -2.13 6.13
C ASP A 22 -5.33 -0.60 6.24
N ARG A 23 -4.10 -0.06 6.16
CA ARG A 23 -3.87 1.39 6.19
C ARG A 23 -4.47 2.13 5.00
N LEU A 24 -4.36 1.58 3.80
CA LEU A 24 -4.99 2.16 2.60
C LEU A 24 -6.51 2.17 2.75
N ASN A 25 -7.09 1.13 3.37
CA ASN A 25 -8.51 1.10 3.61
C ASN A 25 -8.96 2.13 4.67
N GLU A 26 -8.18 2.32 5.74
CA GLU A 26 -8.40 3.39 6.73
C GLU A 26 -8.35 4.78 6.09
N GLN A 27 -7.41 5.02 5.18
CA GLN A 27 -7.30 6.28 4.42
C GLN A 27 -8.54 6.52 3.54
N ARG A 28 -8.98 5.49 2.83
CA ARG A 28 -10.18 5.51 1.98
C ARG A 28 -11.44 5.85 2.79
N GLU A 29 -11.60 5.27 3.98
CA GLU A 29 -12.75 5.51 4.86
C GLU A 29 -12.74 6.92 5.48
N GLN A 30 -11.56 7.54 5.62
CA GLN A 30 -11.39 8.90 6.15
C GLN A 30 -11.37 9.99 5.08
N ASP A 31 -11.55 9.63 3.80
CA ASP A 31 -11.43 10.55 2.66
C ASP A 31 -10.09 11.29 2.64
N GLN A 32 -9.00 10.56 2.88
CA GLN A 32 -7.64 11.09 2.89
C GLN A 32 -6.78 10.41 1.84
N PHE A 33 -6.00 11.21 1.12
CA PHE A 33 -5.04 10.73 0.10
C PHE A 33 -5.68 9.86 -0.99
N THR A 34 -6.97 10.09 -1.25
CA THR A 34 -7.73 9.49 -2.34
C THR A 34 -7.65 10.39 -3.56
N ASP A 35 -7.33 9.81 -4.70
CA ASP A 35 -7.16 10.56 -5.96
C ASP A 35 -8.35 10.37 -6.90
N ILE A 36 -9.22 9.40 -6.59
CA ILE A 36 -10.33 9.00 -7.45
C ILE A 36 -11.62 8.91 -6.63
N THR A 37 -12.70 9.48 -7.17
CA THR A 37 -14.05 9.30 -6.65
C THR A 37 -14.91 8.58 -7.68
N LEU A 38 -15.53 7.49 -7.27
CA LEU A 38 -16.48 6.72 -8.06
C LEU A 38 -17.90 7.13 -7.67
N ILE A 39 -18.77 7.32 -8.66
CA ILE A 39 -20.20 7.62 -8.45
C ILE A 39 -21.01 6.42 -8.94
N VAL A 40 -21.66 5.72 -8.00
CA VAL A 40 -22.44 4.50 -8.27
C VAL A 40 -23.84 4.69 -7.71
N ASP A 41 -24.86 4.67 -8.57
CA ASP A 41 -26.26 4.93 -8.18
C ASP A 41 -26.47 6.22 -7.37
N GLY A 42 -25.64 7.24 -7.62
CA GLY A 42 -25.65 8.52 -6.89
C GLY A 42 -24.91 8.51 -5.55
N MET A 43 -24.35 7.37 -5.15
CA MET A 43 -23.46 7.26 -4.00
C MET A 43 -22.01 7.56 -4.40
N TYR A 44 -21.30 8.31 -3.56
CA TYR A 44 -19.89 8.64 -3.75
C TYR A 44 -19.02 7.65 -2.97
N VAL A 45 -18.05 7.06 -3.65
CA VAL A 45 -17.08 6.11 -3.07
C VAL A 45 -15.68 6.60 -3.40
N GLN A 46 -14.87 6.80 -2.37
CA GLN A 46 -13.48 7.20 -2.53
C GLN A 46 -12.59 5.99 -2.80
N ALA A 47 -11.51 6.19 -3.55
CA ALA A 47 -10.50 5.19 -3.88
C ALA A 47 -9.09 5.80 -3.92
#